data_AF-A0A353QWM4-F1
#
_entry.id   AF-A0A353QWM4-F1
#
_cell.length_a   1.000
_cell.length_b   1.000
_cell.length_c   1.000
_cell.angle_alpha   90.00
_cell.angle_beta   90.00
_cell.angle_gamma   90.00
#
_symmetry.space_group_name_H-M   'P 1'
#
loop_
_entity.id
_entity.type
_entity.pdbx_description
1 polymer ?
#
loop_
_entity_poly.entity_id
_entity_poly.type
_entity_poly.pdbx_seq_one_letter_code
_entity_poly.pdbx_strand_id
1 'polypeptide(L)'
;MQVDENLPVYPIGVAAHLLGVHPRTLRIYEAEGFINPCRQGGKRFFSQSDLAWIQCLRSMIHDENISIEGVKRLLEYAPCWKLKNCQGEKRENCPALKKMEKRCWEFSKNTCEKSCRNCESFPKENK
;
A
#
# COMPACT_ATOMS: atom_id res chain seq x y z
N MET A 1 3.50 17.56 20.47
CA MET A 1 4.37 17.17 19.34
C MET A 1 3.56 16.24 18.46
N GLN A 2 3.20 16.64 17.24
CA GLN A 2 2.52 15.74 16.30
C GLN A 2 3.60 14.93 15.59
N VAL A 3 3.58 13.61 15.75
CA VAL A 3 4.48 12.70 15.04
C VAL A 3 3.85 12.42 13.68
N ASP A 4 4.58 12.68 12.60
CA ASP A 4 4.14 12.29 11.26
C ASP A 4 4.18 10.76 11.15
N GLU A 5 3.00 10.14 11.11
CA GLU A 5 2.84 8.68 11.07
C GLU A 5 3.40 8.03 9.80
N ASN A 6 3.61 8.84 8.75
CA ASN A 6 4.15 8.38 7.46
C ASN A 6 5.68 8.47 7.38
N LEU A 7 6.35 9.02 8.40
CA LEU A 7 7.81 9.09 8.43
C LEU A 7 8.40 7.68 8.68
N PRO A 8 9.21 7.12 7.75
CA PRO A 8 9.72 5.76 7.88
C PRO A 8 10.93 5.71 8.83
N VAL A 9 10.68 5.36 10.08
CA VAL A 9 11.69 5.33 11.16
C VAL A 9 12.01 3.93 11.68
N TYR A 10 11.18 2.94 11.39
CA TYR A 10 11.33 1.58 11.91
C TYR A 10 12.13 0.70 10.94
N PRO A 11 13.36 0.26 11.27
CA PRO A 11 14.06 -0.72 10.45
C PRO A 11 13.33 -2.08 10.49
N ILE A 12 13.50 -2.90 9.44
CA ILE A 12 12.77 -4.18 9.28
C ILE A 12 12.76 -5.09 10.52
N GLY A 13 13.85 -5.14 11.29
CA GLY A 13 13.92 -5.94 12.52
C GLY A 13 12.97 -5.43 13.61
N VAL A 14 12.93 -4.11 13.80
CA VAL A 14 12.03 -3.46 14.77
C VAL A 14 10.58 -3.60 14.30
N ALA A 15 10.31 -3.34 13.02
CA ALA A 15 8.99 -3.52 12.43
C ALA A 15 8.47 -4.96 12.62
N ALA A 16 9.31 -5.96 12.35
CA ALA A 16 8.96 -7.37 12.51
C ALA A 16 8.66 -7.72 13.98
N HIS A 17 9.46 -7.21 14.91
CA HIS A 17 9.23 -7.40 16.34
C HIS A 17 7.89 -6.79 16.81
N LEU A 18 7.60 -5.54 16.41
CA LEU A 18 6.37 -4.83 16.77
C LEU A 18 5.11 -5.55 16.23
N LEU A 19 5.21 -6.16 15.06
CA LEU A 19 4.12 -6.90 14.41
C LEU A 19 4.02 -8.37 14.86
N GLY A 20 4.95 -8.84 15.69
CA GLY A 20 5.01 -10.25 16.09
C GLY A 20 5.25 -11.21 14.92
N VAL A 21 6.06 -10.81 13.93
CA VAL A 21 6.35 -11.61 12.73
C VAL A 21 7.84 -11.85 12.52
N HIS A 22 8.16 -12.85 11.69
CA HIS A 22 9.51 -13.01 11.21
C HIS A 22 9.83 -12.00 10.09
N PRO A 23 11.03 -11.41 10.00
CA PRO A 23 11.40 -10.46 8.93
C PRO A 23 11.22 -11.02 7.50
N ARG A 24 11.25 -12.36 7.36
CA ARG A 24 10.95 -13.04 6.09
C ARG A 24 9.51 -12.77 5.63
N THR A 25 8.54 -12.72 6.55
CA THR A 25 7.14 -12.42 6.23
C THR A 25 6.99 -11.04 5.61
N LEU A 26 7.67 -10.02 6.16
CA LEU A 26 7.67 -8.68 5.58
C LEU A 26 8.27 -8.65 4.17
N ARG A 27 9.30 -9.45 3.90
CA ARG A 27 9.88 -9.57 2.54
C ARG A 27 8.93 -10.28 1.58
N ILE A 28 8.15 -11.25 2.05
CA ILE A 28 7.11 -11.90 1.24
C ILE A 28 6.03 -10.88 0.89
N TYR A 29 5.54 -10.12 1.86
CA TYR A 29 4.54 -9.08 1.58
C TYR A 29 5.06 -7.98 0.63
N GLU A 30 6.34 -7.62 0.72
CA GLU A 30 6.98 -6.73 -0.25
C GLU A 30 7.06 -7.36 -1.65
N ALA A 31 7.42 -8.64 -1.75
CA ALA A 31 7.51 -9.35 -3.03
C ALA A 31 6.15 -9.54 -3.71
N GLU A 32 5.10 -9.80 -2.92
CA GLU A 32 3.71 -9.85 -3.38
C GLU A 32 3.14 -8.45 -3.70
N GLY A 33 3.92 -7.43 -3.41
CA GLY A 33 3.62 -6.03 -3.67
C GLY A 33 2.99 -5.31 -2.48
N PHE A 34 2.24 -5.98 -1.60
CA PHE A 34 1.38 -5.35 -0.57
C PHE A 34 2.01 -4.21 0.23
N ILE A 35 3.32 -4.21 0.40
CA ILE A 35 4.06 -3.13 1.05
C ILE A 35 5.19 -2.63 0.17
N ASN A 36 5.49 -1.33 0.27
CA ASN A 36 6.59 -0.70 -0.44
C ASN A 36 7.45 0.12 0.54
N PRO A 37 8.31 -0.53 1.35
CA PRO A 37 9.09 0.14 2.37
C PRO A 37 10.06 1.16 1.78
N CYS A 38 10.33 2.22 2.55
CA CYS A 38 11.38 3.18 2.22
C CYS A 38 12.75 2.50 2.30
N ARG A 39 13.68 2.86 1.41
CA ARG A 39 15.06 2.34 1.41
C ARG A 39 16.05 3.45 1.72
N GLN A 40 16.82 3.28 2.79
CA GLN A 40 17.91 4.18 3.18
C GLN A 40 19.18 3.36 3.38
N GLY A 41 20.23 3.65 2.59
CA GLY A 41 21.48 2.86 2.61
C GLY A 41 21.26 1.37 2.34
N GLY A 42 20.30 1.02 1.47
CA GLY A 42 19.94 -0.37 1.16
C GLY A 42 19.10 -1.10 2.22
N LYS A 43 18.88 -0.49 3.39
CA LYS A 43 18.04 -1.03 4.47
C LYS A 43 16.59 -0.58 4.30
N ARG A 44 15.65 -1.46 4.68
CA ARG A 44 14.21 -1.19 4.64
C ARG A 44 13.76 -0.51 5.92
N PHE A 45 13.03 0.58 5.77
CA PHE A 45 12.40 1.34 6.83
C PHE A 45 10.89 1.42 6.60
N PHE A 46 10.17 1.34 7.70
CA PHE A 46 8.72 1.32 7.78
C PHE A 46 8.26 2.50 8.64
N SER A 47 7.15 3.10 8.26
CA SER A 47 6.44 4.13 9.00
C SER A 47 5.42 3.51 9.96
N GLN A 48 4.80 4.33 10.82
CA GLN A 48 3.71 3.84 11.68
C GLN A 48 2.50 3.39 10.84
N SER A 49 2.19 4.13 9.79
CA SER A 49 1.14 3.78 8.82
C SER A 49 1.40 2.44 8.13
N ASP A 50 2.66 2.14 7.78
CA ASP A 50 3.04 0.85 7.20
C ASP A 50 2.75 -0.30 8.17
N LEU A 51 3.08 -0.14 9.46
CA LEU A 51 2.82 -1.15 10.48
C LEU A 51 1.31 -1.40 10.65
N ALA A 52 0.51 -0.32 10.72
CA ALA A 52 -0.94 -0.43 10.81
C ALA A 52 -1.54 -1.17 9.60
N TRP A 53 -1.06 -0.85 8.40
CA TRP A 53 -1.46 -1.56 7.18
C TRP A 53 -1.08 -3.04 7.21
N ILE A 54 0.15 -3.38 7.62
CA ILE A 54 0.58 -4.78 7.72
C ILE A 54 -0.26 -5.54 8.76
N GLN A 55 -0.63 -4.90 9.86
CA GLN A 55 -1.50 -5.51 10.86
C GLN A 55 -2.89 -5.83 10.29
N CYS A 56 -3.47 -4.91 9.51
CA CYS A 56 -4.73 -5.12 8.79
C CYS A 56 -4.61 -6.27 7.77
N LEU A 57 -3.55 -6.26 6.95
CA LEU A 57 -3.26 -7.34 6.01
C LEU A 57 -3.20 -8.71 6.69
N ARG A 58 -2.55 -8.77 7.86
CA ARG A 58 -2.44 -10.00 8.65
C ARG A 58 -3.79 -10.47 9.16
N SER A 59 -4.65 -9.57 9.63
CA SER A 59 -5.98 -9.93 10.10
C SER A 59 -6.84 -10.51 8.97
N MET A 60 -6.81 -9.89 7.77
CA MET A 60 -7.48 -10.44 6.59
C MET A 60 -6.96 -11.84 6.22
N ILE A 61 -5.64 -12.04 6.27
CA ILE A 61 -5.04 -13.33 5.88
C ILE A 61 -5.29 -14.43 6.91
N HIS A 62 -5.15 -14.13 8.19
CA HIS A 62 -5.12 -15.13 9.26
C HIS A 62 -6.44 -15.26 10.01
N ASP A 63 -7.14 -14.15 10.26
CA ASP A 63 -8.38 -14.16 11.04
C ASP A 63 -9.58 -14.41 10.11
N GLU A 64 -9.60 -13.75 8.95
CA GLU A 64 -10.67 -13.89 7.94
C GLU A 64 -10.40 -15.02 6.92
N ASN A 65 -9.24 -15.68 6.99
CA ASN A 65 -8.82 -16.76 6.09
C ASN A 65 -8.83 -16.38 4.59
N ILE A 66 -8.60 -15.10 4.28
CA ILE A 66 -8.50 -14.64 2.90
C ILE A 66 -7.10 -14.98 2.37
N SER A 67 -7.03 -15.67 1.24
CA SER A 67 -5.74 -15.98 0.62
C SER A 67 -5.02 -14.71 0.18
N ILE A 68 -3.68 -14.75 0.11
CA ILE A 68 -2.87 -13.66 -0.44
C ILE A 68 -3.38 -13.23 -1.82
N GLU A 69 -3.67 -14.19 -2.71
CA GLU A 69 -4.22 -13.90 -4.03
C GLU A 69 -5.61 -13.25 -3.97
N GLY A 70 -6.42 -13.65 -2.99
CA GLY A 70 -7.72 -13.06 -2.69
C GLY A 70 -7.59 -11.59 -2.28
N VAL A 71 -6.71 -11.27 -1.32
CA VAL A 71 -6.44 -9.89 -0.89
C VAL A 71 -5.94 -9.06 -2.08
N LYS A 72 -5.03 -9.61 -2.89
CA LYS A 72 -4.50 -8.93 -4.07
C LYS A 72 -5.60 -8.55 -5.05
N ARG A 73 -6.49 -9.50 -5.39
CA ARG A 73 -7.67 -9.22 -6.24
C ARG A 73 -8.62 -8.21 -5.60
N LEU A 74 -8.91 -8.32 -4.30
CA LEU A 74 -9.78 -7.35 -3.62
C LEU A 74 -9.22 -5.92 -3.73
N LEU A 75 -7.91 -5.76 -3.58
CA LEU A 75 -7.25 -4.45 -3.75
C LEU A 75 -7.31 -3.95 -5.20
N GLU A 76 -7.29 -4.83 -6.20
CA GLU A 76 -7.52 -4.44 -7.60
C GLU A 76 -8.93 -3.89 -7.82
N TYR A 77 -9.94 -4.44 -7.15
CA TYR A 77 -11.33 -3.98 -7.23
C TYR A 77 -11.67 -2.83 -6.29
N ALA A 78 -10.76 -2.41 -5.41
CA ALA A 78 -10.98 -1.32 -4.46
C ALA A 78 -10.57 0.03 -5.09
N PRO A 79 -11.50 0.79 -5.71
CA PRO A 79 -11.11 1.99 -6.39
C PRO A 79 -10.68 3.08 -5.42
N CYS A 80 -9.62 3.80 -5.79
CA CYS A 80 -9.05 4.85 -4.96
C CYS A 80 -10.04 5.95 -4.55
N TRP A 81 -11.10 6.21 -5.32
CA TRP A 81 -12.12 7.22 -4.95
C TRP A 81 -12.99 6.79 -3.78
N LYS A 82 -13.24 5.49 -3.59
CA LYS A 82 -13.94 4.98 -2.40
C LYS A 82 -13.04 5.05 -1.17
N LEU A 83 -11.74 4.82 -1.35
CA LEU A 83 -10.75 4.80 -0.27
C LEU A 83 -10.29 6.20 0.17
N LYS A 84 -10.13 7.14 -0.78
CA LYS A 84 -9.63 8.50 -0.54
C LYS A 84 -10.71 9.57 -0.46
N ASN A 85 -11.98 9.18 -0.52
CA ASN A 85 -13.13 10.09 -0.54
C ASN A 85 -12.96 11.24 -1.54
N CYS A 86 -12.63 10.88 -2.79
CA CYS A 86 -12.30 11.84 -3.83
C CYS A 86 -13.55 12.64 -4.24
N GLN A 87 -13.46 13.97 -4.31
CA GLN A 87 -14.56 14.85 -4.73
C GLN A 87 -15.05 14.51 -6.15
N GLY A 88 -16.34 14.76 -6.42
CA GLY A 88 -17.01 14.38 -7.67
C GLY A 88 -16.30 14.83 -8.94
N GLU A 89 -15.82 16.07 -8.96
CA GLU A 89 -15.14 16.66 -10.12
C GLU A 89 -13.79 15.97 -10.45
N LYS A 90 -13.01 15.61 -9.41
CA LYS A 90 -11.76 14.84 -9.58
C LYS A 90 -12.05 13.39 -10.00
N ARG A 91 -13.19 12.83 -9.56
CA ARG A 91 -13.63 11.47 -9.91
C ARG A 91 -14.07 11.37 -11.38
N GLU A 92 -14.85 12.32 -11.89
CA GLU A 92 -15.33 12.33 -13.28
C GLU A 92 -14.19 12.43 -14.31
N ASN A 93 -13.11 13.09 -13.93
CA ASN A 93 -11.93 13.25 -14.77
C ASN A 93 -10.88 12.13 -14.58
N CYS A 94 -11.16 11.11 -13.74
CA CYS A 94 -10.24 10.02 -13.49
C CYS A 94 -10.19 9.02 -14.66
N PRO A 95 -9.03 8.84 -15.33
CA PRO A 95 -8.90 7.87 -16.42
C PRO A 95 -9.18 6.43 -15.98
N ALA A 96 -8.86 6.10 -14.73
CA ALA A 96 -9.09 4.78 -14.16
C ALA A 96 -10.57 4.49 -13.84
N LEU A 97 -11.39 5.53 -13.65
CA LEU A 97 -12.84 5.37 -13.58
C LEU A 97 -13.41 5.07 -14.97
N LYS A 98 -12.92 5.78 -15.99
CA LYS A 98 -13.41 5.67 -17.37
C LYS A 98 -12.93 4.40 -18.08
N LYS A 99 -11.79 3.84 -17.67
CA LYS A 99 -11.18 2.65 -18.26
C LYS A 99 -10.84 1.64 -17.16
N MET A 100 -11.83 0.81 -16.83
CA MET A 100 -11.72 -0.24 -15.79
C MET A 100 -10.74 -1.37 -16.16
N GLU A 101 -10.30 -1.44 -17.42
CA GLU A 101 -9.35 -2.45 -17.92
C GLU A 101 -7.91 -2.19 -17.50
N LYS A 102 -7.58 -0.96 -17.11
CA LYS A 102 -6.22 -0.57 -16.70
C LYS A 102 -6.21 -0.06 -15.28
N ARG A 103 -5.17 -0.41 -14.55
CA ARG A 103 -5.03 -0.02 -13.15
C ARG A 103 -4.74 1.48 -13.02
N CYS A 104 -5.14 2.09 -11.90
CA CYS A 104 -4.95 3.53 -11.65
C CYS A 104 -3.50 4.02 -11.84
N TRP A 105 -2.52 3.17 -11.54
CA TRP A 105 -1.09 3.50 -11.61
C TRP A 105 -0.49 3.41 -13.03
N GLU A 106 -1.15 2.74 -13.97
CA GLU A 106 -0.72 2.68 -15.36
C GLU A 106 -0.96 4.02 -16.08
N PHE A 107 -1.84 4.86 -15.54
CA PHE A 107 -2.09 6.21 -16.03
C PHE A 107 -1.06 7.19 -15.47
N SER A 108 0.20 7.07 -15.93
CA SER A 108 1.37 7.73 -15.33
C SER A 108 1.45 9.27 -15.40
N LYS A 109 0.42 10.01 -15.85
CA LYS A 109 0.54 11.46 -16.07
C LYS A 109 -0.62 12.35 -15.59
N ASN A 110 -1.84 11.84 -15.43
CA ASN A 110 -3.02 12.69 -15.16
C ASN A 110 -3.85 12.26 -13.93
N THR A 111 -3.29 11.51 -13.00
CA THR A 111 -4.02 11.03 -11.81
C THR A 111 -3.51 11.71 -10.53
N CYS A 112 -4.21 12.78 -10.16
CA CYS A 112 -4.16 13.54 -8.90
C CYS A 112 -2.84 14.31 -8.59
N GLU A 113 -2.97 15.49 -7.97
CA GLU A 113 -1.85 16.36 -7.53
C GLU A 113 -0.82 15.63 -6.65
N LYS A 114 -1.25 14.61 -5.91
CA LYS A 114 -0.35 13.61 -5.32
C LYS A 114 -0.27 12.45 -6.32
N SER A 115 0.77 12.45 -7.15
CA SER A 115 0.97 11.43 -8.20
C SER A 115 0.66 10.03 -7.64
N CYS A 116 -0.08 9.21 -8.38
CA CYS A 116 -0.30 7.81 -8.01
C CYS A 116 1.02 7.00 -7.85
N ARG A 117 2.18 7.55 -8.23
CA ARG A 117 3.52 7.04 -7.86
C ARG A 117 3.88 7.23 -6.38
N ASN A 118 3.18 8.09 -5.63
CA ASN A 118 3.39 8.40 -4.22
C ASN A 118 2.15 8.12 -3.35
N CYS A 119 1.26 7.25 -3.81
CA CYS A 119 0.11 6.81 -3.03
C CYS A 119 0.57 5.79 -1.97
N GLU A 120 0.57 6.18 -0.70
CA GLU A 120 0.96 5.38 0.48
C GLU A 120 0.22 4.04 0.63
N SER A 121 -0.89 3.86 -0.09
CA SER A 121 -1.80 2.74 0.08
C SER A 121 -1.81 1.73 -1.08
N PHE A 122 -0.87 1.76 -2.04
CA PHE A 122 -0.84 0.75 -3.11
C PHE A 122 0.54 0.13 -3.40
N PRO A 123 0.58 -1.20 -3.64
CA PRO A 123 1.77 -1.96 -3.99
C PRO A 123 2.40 -1.45 -5.30
N LYS A 124 3.66 -1.01 -5.28
CA LYS A 124 4.39 -0.60 -6.49
C LYS A 124 5.04 -1.84 -7.13
N GLU A 125 4.70 -2.13 -8.37
CA GLU A 125 5.31 -3.23 -9.14
C GLU A 125 6.83 -3.00 -9.30
N ASN A 126 7.64 -3.91 -8.76
CA ASN A 126 9.07 -3.97 -9.02
C ASN A 126 9.29 -4.55 -10.43
N LYS A 127 9.91 -3.77 -11.32
CA LYS A 127 10.60 -4.30 -12.50
C LYS A 127 11.98 -4.83 -12.11
#